data_AF-A0A2U2RN97-F1
#
_entry.id   AF-A0A2U2RN97-F1
#
_cell.length_a   1.000
_cell.length_b   1.000
_cell.length_c   1.000
_cell.angle_alpha   90.00
_cell.angle_beta   90.00
_cell.angle_gamma   90.00
#
_symmetry.space_group_name_H-M   'P 1'
#
loop_
_entity.id
_entity.type
_entity.pdbx_description
1 polymer ?
#
loop_
_entity_poly.entity_id
_entity_poly.type
_entity_poly.pdbx_seq_one_letter_code
_entity_poly.pdbx_strand_id
1 'polypeptide(L)'
;MHRRSASSRPLTPLPRSRALPGRMLGAAAVVILLSSGCGGGGQGEGDEASQQTSAASDAGGGSEATGSSDGGGQSASDGGSAGDEALAVTPPAQEPELTDACTGEGAYLASKDAKVDPSVPERDGLTLDVRVKGIEKDGADLVADIDGTRTPIETAHVGDTVTVDQWTISITSVCADRVEFDVID
;
A
#
# COMPACT_ATOMS: atom_id res chain seq x y z
N MET A 1 4.45 12.91 -62.58
CA MET A 1 5.85 12.58 -62.89
C MET A 1 6.65 12.66 -61.59
N HIS A 2 6.70 11.55 -60.84
CA HIS A 2 7.91 10.72 -60.63
C HIS A 2 9.13 11.48 -60.08
N ARG A 3 9.40 11.29 -58.77
CA ARG A 3 10.69 10.82 -58.24
C ARG A 3 10.54 10.48 -56.75
N ARG A 4 10.51 9.17 -56.46
CA ARG A 4 10.70 8.60 -55.13
C ARG A 4 12.21 8.59 -54.87
N SER A 5 12.68 9.26 -53.82
CA SER A 5 14.04 9.07 -53.31
C SER A 5 13.99 8.09 -52.15
N ALA A 6 14.56 6.91 -52.37
CA ALA A 6 14.96 5.97 -51.35
C ALA A 6 16.44 6.20 -51.04
N SER A 7 16.83 6.26 -49.76
CA SER A 7 18.16 5.85 -49.27
C SER A 7 18.15 5.95 -47.74
N SER A 8 18.03 4.83 -47.04
CA SER A 8 19.16 4.07 -46.46
C SER A 8 19.26 4.33 -44.96
N ARG A 9 18.55 3.49 -44.20
CA ARG A 9 18.69 3.43 -42.74
C ARG A 9 20.00 2.70 -42.40
N PRO A 10 20.89 3.27 -41.56
CA PRO A 10 22.06 2.55 -41.10
C PRO A 10 21.65 1.40 -40.17
N LEU A 11 22.16 0.19 -40.45
CA LEU A 11 22.06 -0.97 -39.58
C LEU A 11 23.01 -0.77 -38.40
N THR A 12 22.45 -0.47 -37.23
CA THR A 12 23.21 -0.40 -35.98
C THR A 12 23.60 -1.83 -35.54
N PRO A 13 24.89 -2.13 -35.36
CA PRO A 13 25.32 -3.43 -34.85
C PRO A 13 24.94 -3.59 -33.38
N LEU A 14 24.27 -4.70 -33.05
CA LEU A 14 23.96 -5.09 -31.67
C LEU A 14 25.25 -5.50 -30.93
N PRO A 15 25.47 -5.03 -29.68
CA PRO A 15 26.59 -5.47 -28.87
C PRO A 15 26.40 -6.94 -28.44
N ARG A 16 27.34 -7.80 -28.87
CA ARG A 16 27.56 -9.15 -28.33
C ARG A 16 28.14 -9.04 -26.92
N SER A 17 27.29 -9.02 -25.90
CA SER A 17 27.74 -9.18 -24.52
C SER A 17 27.87 -10.67 -24.18
N ARG A 18 29.11 -11.08 -23.92
CA ARG A 18 29.51 -12.44 -23.56
C ARG A 18 28.90 -12.86 -22.22
N ALA A 19 28.25 -14.02 -22.21
CA ALA A 19 27.91 -14.73 -20.98
C ALA A 19 29.20 -15.25 -20.31
N LEU A 20 29.42 -14.89 -19.05
CA LEU A 20 30.44 -15.49 -18.18
C LEU A 20 29.73 -16.43 -17.19
N PRO A 21 30.08 -17.74 -17.17
CA PRO A 21 29.58 -18.66 -16.16
C PRO A 21 30.41 -18.55 -14.88
N GLY A 22 29.94 -17.74 -13.93
CA GLY A 22 30.49 -17.68 -12.58
C GLY A 22 29.83 -18.71 -11.67
N ARG A 23 30.42 -19.90 -11.57
CA ARG A 23 30.12 -20.88 -10.51
C ARG A 23 30.87 -20.48 -9.22
N MET A 24 30.14 -20.26 -8.12
CA MET A 24 30.56 -20.50 -6.73
C MET A 24 29.25 -20.77 -5.96
N LEU A 25 28.87 -22.00 -5.57
CA LEU A 25 29.41 -22.88 -4.53
C LEU A 25 29.84 -22.13 -3.25
N GLY A 26 28.94 -22.07 -2.28
CA GLY A 26 29.20 -21.63 -0.90
C GLY A 26 28.12 -22.19 0.02
N ALA A 27 28.48 -23.22 0.77
CA ALA A 27 27.61 -24.04 1.60
C ALA A 27 27.53 -23.54 3.06
N ALA A 28 26.58 -24.15 3.78
CA ALA A 28 26.55 -24.41 5.23
C ALA A 28 25.88 -23.37 6.16
N ALA A 29 24.61 -23.67 6.42
CA ALA A 29 23.92 -23.74 7.72
C ALA A 29 24.67 -23.29 8.98
N VAL A 30 24.03 -22.41 9.75
CA VAL A 30 24.05 -22.44 11.23
C VAL A 30 22.64 -22.11 11.74
N VAL A 31 22.03 -23.09 12.42
CA VAL A 31 20.82 -22.97 13.24
C VAL A 31 21.25 -22.45 14.61
N ILE A 32 20.63 -21.38 15.11
CA ILE A 32 20.68 -21.03 16.55
C ILE A 32 19.24 -20.85 17.04
N LEU A 33 18.75 -21.89 17.71
CA LEU A 33 17.59 -21.86 18.58
C LEU A 33 17.99 -21.21 19.91
N LEU A 34 17.31 -20.14 20.32
CA LEU A 34 17.35 -19.64 21.70
C LEU A 34 15.91 -19.52 22.22
N SER A 35 15.53 -20.54 22.97
CA SER A 35 14.35 -20.63 23.82
C SER A 35 14.71 -20.23 25.26
N SER A 36 14.10 -19.15 25.77
CA SER A 36 13.84 -18.88 27.20
C SER A 36 13.03 -17.57 27.24
N GLY A 37 11.77 -17.52 27.65
CA GLY A 37 11.29 -17.94 28.96
C GLY A 37 11.39 -16.74 29.92
N CYS A 38 10.37 -15.88 29.96
CA CYS A 38 10.18 -14.92 31.04
C CYS A 38 8.67 -14.80 31.33
N GLY A 39 8.28 -15.32 32.48
CA GLY A 39 6.93 -15.23 33.02
C GLY A 39 6.83 -14.19 34.13
N GLY A 40 5.59 -13.94 34.55
CA GLY A 40 5.20 -13.10 35.69
C GLY A 40 4.21 -12.05 35.24
N GLY A 41 2.91 -12.10 35.52
CA GLY A 41 2.25 -12.58 36.74
C GLY A 41 1.91 -11.35 37.60
N GLY A 42 0.68 -10.86 37.49
CA GLY A 42 0.18 -9.74 38.26
C GLY A 42 -1.33 -9.58 38.12
N GLN A 43 -2.07 -10.35 38.92
CA GLN A 43 -3.47 -10.04 39.25
C GLN A 43 -3.51 -8.71 40.00
N GLY A 44 -4.35 -7.79 39.51
CA GLY A 44 -4.81 -6.62 40.24
C GLY A 44 -6.33 -6.62 40.23
N GLU A 45 -6.91 -7.27 41.23
CA GLU A 45 -8.28 -7.03 41.67
C GLU A 45 -8.37 -5.63 42.29
N GLY A 46 -9.44 -4.91 41.97
CA GLY A 46 -9.81 -3.64 42.58
C GLY A 46 -10.95 -3.04 41.79
N ASP A 47 -12.20 -3.42 42.06
CA ASP A 47 -13.11 -2.87 43.06
C ASP A 47 -13.93 -1.66 42.58
N GLU A 48 -15.23 -1.81 42.81
CA GLU A 48 -16.29 -0.81 43.02
C GLU A 48 -16.76 0.10 41.88
N ALA A 49 -17.93 -0.30 41.36
CA ALA A 49 -19.17 0.47 41.37
C ALA A 49 -19.10 2.00 41.21
N SER A 50 -19.75 2.50 40.16
CA SER A 50 -20.85 3.47 40.32
C SER A 50 -21.66 3.62 39.04
N GLN A 51 -22.98 3.47 39.21
CA GLN A 51 -24.02 3.88 38.29
C GLN A 51 -23.99 5.39 38.12
N GLN A 52 -24.20 5.88 36.90
CA GLN A 52 -24.94 7.12 36.69
C GLN A 52 -25.73 7.06 35.39
N THR A 53 -27.03 7.20 35.53
CA THR A 53 -28.07 7.25 34.51
C THR A 53 -28.35 8.70 34.09
N SER A 54 -28.99 8.82 32.92
CA SER A 54 -29.71 10.00 32.38
C SER A 54 -28.83 11.01 31.63
N ALA A 55 -29.23 11.64 30.51
CA ALA A 55 -30.56 11.93 30.00
C ALA A 55 -30.54 12.15 28.47
N ALA A 56 -31.73 12.15 27.87
CA ALA A 56 -32.01 12.37 26.45
C ALA A 56 -32.20 13.85 26.07
N SER A 57 -32.08 14.10 24.76
CA SER A 57 -32.70 15.15 23.92
C SER A 57 -32.24 16.60 24.02
N ASP A 58 -31.86 17.19 22.88
CA ASP A 58 -32.67 18.25 22.27
C ASP A 58 -32.32 18.52 20.80
N ALA A 59 -33.36 18.90 20.06
CA ALA A 59 -33.41 19.14 18.63
C ALA A 59 -33.20 20.62 18.27
N GLY A 60 -32.69 20.85 17.06
CA GLY A 60 -32.70 22.14 16.35
C GLY A 60 -31.76 22.04 15.15
N GLY A 61 -32.12 22.29 13.89
CA GLY A 61 -33.19 23.09 13.33
C GLY A 61 -32.56 24.05 12.33
N GLY A 62 -33.00 24.04 11.07
CA GLY A 62 -32.70 25.11 10.11
C GLY A 62 -32.25 24.64 8.73
N SER A 63 -33.22 24.34 7.86
CA SER A 63 -33.01 24.30 6.42
C SER A 63 -33.00 25.71 5.85
N GLU A 64 -32.02 26.07 5.03
CA GLU A 64 -32.18 27.13 4.03
C GLU A 64 -31.70 26.65 2.67
N ALA A 65 -32.57 26.90 1.70
CA ALA A 65 -32.53 26.44 0.34
C ALA A 65 -31.70 27.36 -0.56
N THR A 66 -31.25 26.81 -1.68
CA THR A 66 -31.50 27.28 -3.06
C THR A 66 -30.25 27.19 -3.94
N GLY A 67 -30.41 26.50 -5.07
CA GLY A 67 -29.41 26.45 -6.13
C GLY A 67 -29.70 25.37 -7.16
N SER A 68 -30.76 25.54 -7.96
CA SER A 68 -30.90 24.81 -9.23
C SER A 68 -29.88 25.35 -10.24
N SER A 69 -29.16 24.46 -10.90
CA SER A 69 -28.70 24.68 -12.29
C SER A 69 -28.46 23.35 -12.98
N ASP A 70 -29.25 23.15 -14.05
CA ASP A 70 -29.15 22.04 -14.99
C ASP A 70 -27.85 22.12 -15.80
N GLY A 71 -27.17 21.00 -15.93
CA GLY A 71 -26.01 20.83 -16.80
C GLY A 71 -25.74 19.36 -17.07
N GLY A 72 -26.43 18.81 -18.07
CA GLY A 72 -26.16 17.46 -18.56
C GLY A 72 -24.75 17.32 -19.10
N GLY A 73 -24.10 16.21 -18.75
CA GLY A 73 -22.81 15.80 -19.28
C GLY A 73 -22.48 14.39 -18.81
N GLN A 74 -22.54 13.44 -19.75
CA GLN A 74 -22.12 12.06 -19.55
C GLN A 74 -20.65 12.01 -19.09
N SER A 75 -20.33 11.27 -18.02
CA SER A 75 -19.16 10.38 -17.95
C SER A 75 -19.04 9.70 -16.59
N ALA A 76 -18.68 8.41 -16.67
CA ALA A 76 -18.19 7.50 -15.64
C ALA A 76 -19.09 7.25 -14.42
N SER A 77 -19.67 6.06 -14.41
CA SER A 77 -19.81 5.28 -13.17
C SER A 77 -18.41 4.97 -12.62
N ASP A 78 -17.68 5.98 -12.14
CA ASP A 78 -16.71 5.75 -11.08
C ASP A 78 -17.56 5.49 -9.84
N GLY A 79 -17.59 4.22 -9.41
CA GLY A 79 -18.28 3.77 -8.20
C GLY A 79 -17.69 4.41 -6.95
N GLY A 80 -17.91 5.70 -6.79
CA GLY A 80 -17.46 6.52 -5.68
C GLY A 80 -18.43 6.42 -4.52
N SER A 81 -17.87 5.95 -3.41
CA SER A 81 -18.13 6.43 -2.06
C SER A 81 -19.54 6.19 -1.51
N ALA A 82 -19.77 4.95 -1.08
CA ALA A 82 -20.67 4.66 0.03
C ALA A 82 -19.85 4.13 1.22
N GLY A 83 -19.06 5.01 1.86
CA GLY A 83 -18.76 4.92 3.29
C GLY A 83 -17.86 3.79 3.83
N ASP A 84 -16.85 3.32 3.09
CA ASP A 84 -15.79 2.52 3.71
C ASP A 84 -14.74 3.45 4.32
N GLU A 85 -14.64 3.45 5.65
CA GLU A 85 -13.58 4.15 6.38
C GLU A 85 -12.20 3.65 5.89
N ALA A 86 -11.25 4.58 5.71
CA ALA A 86 -9.90 4.20 5.30
C ALA A 86 -9.24 3.33 6.38
N LEU A 87 -8.48 2.33 5.96
CA LEU A 87 -7.69 1.50 6.86
C LEU A 87 -6.63 2.36 7.53
N ALA A 88 -6.66 2.39 8.87
CA ALA A 88 -5.73 3.17 9.66
C ALA A 88 -4.30 2.65 9.53
N VAL A 89 -3.34 3.56 9.43
CA VAL A 89 -1.91 3.23 9.48
C VAL A 89 -1.38 3.35 10.89
N THR A 90 -0.48 2.44 11.26
CA THR A 90 0.31 2.56 12.49
C THR A 90 1.67 3.15 12.12
N PRO A 91 1.99 4.37 12.59
CA PRO A 91 3.24 5.04 12.24
C PRO A 91 4.46 4.34 12.84
N PRO A 92 5.65 4.48 12.22
CA PRO A 92 6.87 3.91 12.75
C PRO A 92 7.24 4.54 14.10
N ALA A 93 7.99 3.78 14.90
CA ALA A 93 8.54 4.27 16.17
C ALA A 93 9.57 5.40 16.00
N GLN A 94 10.09 5.62 14.78
CA GLN A 94 11.05 6.67 14.44
C GLN A 94 10.56 7.38 13.17
N GLU A 95 10.73 8.70 13.10
CA GLU A 95 10.39 9.45 11.89
C GLU A 95 11.24 8.98 10.69
N PRO A 96 10.61 8.65 9.55
CA PRO A 96 11.32 8.18 8.38
C PRO A 96 12.00 9.32 7.61
N GLU A 97 13.15 9.01 7.01
CA GLU A 97 13.77 9.87 6.01
C GLU A 97 13.31 9.45 4.60
N LEU A 98 12.58 10.33 3.91
CA LEU A 98 12.22 10.12 2.51
C LEU A 98 13.47 10.20 1.62
N THR A 99 13.54 9.33 0.61
CA THR A 99 14.64 9.33 -0.37
C THR A 99 14.09 9.50 -1.79
N ASP A 100 14.92 10.05 -2.70
CA ASP A 100 14.51 10.31 -4.09
C ASP A 100 14.32 9.03 -4.93
N ALA A 101 14.86 7.90 -4.48
CA ALA A 101 14.85 6.65 -5.22
C ALA A 101 14.59 5.46 -4.30
N CYS A 102 13.75 4.55 -4.77
CA CYS A 102 13.47 3.30 -4.08
C CYS A 102 14.75 2.47 -3.94
N THR A 103 14.92 1.90 -2.75
CA THR A 103 16.14 1.18 -2.37
C THR A 103 16.16 -0.23 -2.95
N GLY A 104 15.01 -0.77 -3.36
CA GLY A 104 14.87 -2.17 -3.76
C GLY A 104 14.86 -3.10 -2.55
N GLU A 105 14.58 -2.57 -1.36
CA GLU A 105 14.62 -3.33 -0.10
C GLU A 105 13.30 -4.06 0.17
N GLY A 106 12.17 -3.54 -0.30
CA GLY A 106 10.88 -4.19 -0.12
C GLY A 106 10.72 -5.43 -1.01
N ALA A 107 10.11 -6.48 -0.46
CA ALA A 107 9.82 -7.71 -1.19
C ALA A 107 8.76 -7.54 -2.29
N TYR A 108 7.90 -6.52 -2.17
CA TYR A 108 6.77 -6.26 -3.07
C TYR A 108 6.75 -4.79 -3.51
N LEU A 109 6.20 -4.52 -4.71
CA LEU A 109 6.26 -3.20 -5.34
C LEU A 109 4.92 -2.78 -5.97
N ALA A 110 4.27 -1.75 -5.43
CA ALA A 110 3.08 -1.17 -6.07
C ALA A 110 3.47 0.00 -6.98
N SER A 111 3.13 -0.05 -8.28
CA SER A 111 3.43 1.03 -9.25
C SER A 111 2.19 1.85 -9.60
N LYS A 112 2.38 3.15 -9.88
CA LYS A 112 1.30 4.08 -10.26
C LYS A 112 0.72 3.83 -11.66
N ASP A 113 1.56 3.42 -12.62
CA ASP A 113 1.21 3.41 -14.06
C ASP A 113 1.27 2.03 -14.74
N ALA A 114 1.49 0.94 -13.99
CA ALA A 114 1.64 -0.41 -14.54
C ALA A 114 0.59 -1.39 -13.98
N LYS A 115 0.23 -2.39 -14.80
CA LYS A 115 -0.61 -3.51 -14.35
C LYS A 115 0.26 -4.47 -13.51
N VAL A 116 0.15 -4.27 -12.19
CA VAL A 116 0.60 -5.02 -11.00
C VAL A 116 1.72 -6.06 -11.15
N ASP A 117 2.82 -5.81 -10.44
CA ASP A 117 3.66 -6.83 -9.80
C ASP A 117 3.85 -6.41 -8.33
N PRO A 118 2.86 -6.69 -7.48
CA PRO A 118 3.03 -7.83 -6.59
C PRO A 118 1.71 -8.56 -6.27
N SER A 119 1.63 -9.84 -6.60
CA SER A 119 0.67 -10.70 -5.90
C SER A 119 1.26 -11.05 -4.54
N VAL A 120 0.75 -10.42 -3.49
CA VAL A 120 1.02 -10.82 -2.10
C VAL A 120 0.59 -12.28 -1.92
N PRO A 121 1.29 -13.09 -1.09
CA PRO A 121 0.93 -14.48 -0.88
C PRO A 121 -0.54 -14.65 -0.51
N GLU A 122 -1.21 -15.57 -1.18
CA GLU A 122 -2.59 -15.96 -0.90
C GLU A 122 -2.72 -16.48 0.53
N ARG A 123 -3.79 -16.08 1.22
CA ARG A 123 -4.13 -16.57 2.56
C ARG A 123 -5.62 -16.93 2.57
N ASP A 124 -5.96 -18.11 3.06
CA ASP A 124 -7.33 -18.65 3.09
C ASP A 124 -8.10 -18.61 1.75
N GLY A 125 -7.38 -18.75 0.63
CA GLY A 125 -7.98 -18.71 -0.72
C GLY A 125 -8.30 -17.30 -1.22
N LEU A 126 -7.90 -16.26 -0.49
CA LEU A 126 -8.09 -14.86 -0.84
C LEU A 126 -6.77 -14.24 -1.33
N THR A 127 -6.85 -13.36 -2.32
CA THR A 127 -5.71 -12.61 -2.84
C THR A 127 -5.71 -11.15 -2.38
N LEU A 128 -4.53 -10.60 -2.11
CA LEU A 128 -4.35 -9.18 -1.82
C LEU A 128 -3.54 -8.51 -2.92
N ASP A 129 -4.16 -7.51 -3.55
CA ASP A 129 -3.52 -6.57 -4.46
C ASP A 129 -3.39 -5.19 -3.77
N VAL A 130 -2.19 -4.61 -3.76
CA VAL A 130 -1.98 -3.23 -3.29
C VAL A 130 -1.73 -2.31 -4.49
N ARG A 131 -2.46 -1.20 -4.56
CA ARG A 131 -2.43 -0.25 -5.68
C ARG A 131 -2.12 1.15 -5.22
N VAL A 132 -1.24 1.84 -5.95
CA VAL A 132 -0.96 3.26 -5.74
C VAL A 132 -2.04 4.09 -6.42
N LYS A 133 -2.70 4.97 -5.67
CA LYS A 133 -3.62 6.00 -6.19
C LYS A 133 -2.89 7.32 -6.44
N GLY A 134 -2.06 7.72 -5.49
CA GLY A 134 -1.33 8.96 -5.49
C GLY A 134 -0.02 8.80 -4.74
N ILE A 135 0.97 9.59 -5.12
CA ILE A 135 2.21 9.78 -4.36
C ILE A 135 2.35 11.28 -4.24
N GLU A 136 2.35 11.75 -3.00
CA GLU A 136 2.46 13.14 -2.63
C GLU A 136 3.85 13.42 -2.02
N LYS A 137 4.09 14.66 -1.58
CA LYS A 137 5.39 15.07 -1.04
C LYS A 137 5.75 14.34 0.26
N ASP A 138 4.75 13.96 1.01
CA ASP A 138 4.84 13.41 2.36
C ASP A 138 4.52 11.91 2.43
N GLY A 139 3.77 11.33 1.48
CA GLY A 139 3.47 9.89 1.51
C GLY A 139 2.81 9.37 0.25
N ALA A 140 2.18 8.20 0.34
CA ALA A 140 1.45 7.57 -0.74
C ALA A 140 0.03 7.21 -0.35
N ASP A 141 -0.90 7.49 -1.24
CA ASP A 141 -2.29 7.05 -1.13
C ASP A 141 -2.41 5.66 -1.77
N LEU A 142 -2.81 4.68 -0.95
CA LEU A 142 -2.89 3.28 -1.33
C LEU A 142 -4.33 2.77 -1.29
N VAL A 143 -4.61 1.75 -2.10
CA VAL A 143 -5.84 0.97 -2.05
C VAL A 143 -5.48 -0.50 -1.97
N ALA A 144 -6.01 -1.16 -0.96
CA ALA A 144 -6.03 -2.61 -0.88
C ALA A 144 -7.23 -3.15 -1.68
N ASP A 145 -7.02 -4.21 -2.43
CA ASP A 145 -8.05 -4.91 -3.19
C ASP A 145 -7.98 -6.39 -2.79
N ILE A 146 -9.00 -6.87 -2.07
CA ILE A 146 -9.15 -8.27 -1.68
C ILE A 146 -10.25 -8.88 -2.55
N ASP A 147 -9.85 -9.73 -3.50
CA ASP A 147 -10.75 -10.41 -4.45
C ASP A 147 -11.80 -9.49 -5.11
N GLY A 148 -11.40 -8.27 -5.45
CA GLY A 148 -12.26 -7.26 -6.09
C GLY A 148 -12.91 -6.26 -5.13
N THR A 149 -12.78 -6.48 -3.82
CA THR A 149 -13.26 -5.54 -2.79
C THR A 149 -12.17 -4.55 -2.47
N ARG A 150 -12.41 -3.28 -2.82
CA ARG A 150 -11.41 -2.21 -2.69
C ARG A 150 -11.64 -1.36 -1.46
N THR A 151 -10.62 -1.27 -0.63
CA THR A 151 -10.63 -0.45 0.59
C THR A 151 -9.47 0.55 0.54
N PRO A 152 -9.74 1.86 0.72
CA PRO A 152 -8.67 2.85 0.83
C PRO A 152 -7.86 2.63 2.10
N ILE A 153 -6.57 2.94 2.04
CA ILE A 153 -5.67 3.01 3.20
C ILE A 153 -5.40 4.50 3.45
N GLU A 154 -5.27 4.91 4.71
CA GLU A 154 -4.78 6.25 5.04
C GLU A 154 -3.43 6.52 4.36
N THR A 155 -3.08 7.79 4.16
CA THR A 155 -1.81 8.15 3.51
C THR A 155 -0.64 7.53 4.26
N ALA A 156 0.08 6.64 3.58
CA ALA A 156 1.10 5.80 4.17
C ALA A 156 2.51 6.37 3.88
N HIS A 157 3.35 6.32 4.91
CA HIS A 157 4.72 6.82 4.94
C HIS A 157 5.70 5.66 5.08
N VAL A 158 6.97 5.91 4.81
CA VAL A 158 8.02 4.90 5.05
C VAL A 158 8.02 4.48 6.52
N GLY A 159 8.08 3.18 6.78
CA GLY A 159 8.01 2.59 8.11
C GLY A 159 6.60 2.40 8.66
N ASP A 160 5.56 2.95 8.01
CA ASP A 160 4.18 2.71 8.42
C ASP A 160 3.84 1.23 8.27
N THR A 161 2.94 0.76 9.13
CA THR A 161 2.35 -0.57 9.03
C THR A 161 0.84 -0.47 8.93
N VAL A 162 0.23 -1.33 8.13
CA VAL A 162 -1.23 -1.41 7.98
C VAL A 162 -1.66 -2.86 8.00
N THR A 163 -2.71 -3.15 8.77
CA THR A 163 -3.38 -4.45 8.73
C THR A 163 -4.55 -4.38 7.77
N VAL A 164 -4.48 -5.17 6.71
CA VAL A 164 -5.51 -5.35 5.70
C VAL A 164 -6.04 -6.77 5.86
N ASP A 165 -7.16 -6.93 6.58
CA ASP A 165 -7.72 -8.24 6.91
C ASP A 165 -6.64 -9.15 7.57
N GLN A 166 -6.30 -10.28 6.95
CA GLN A 166 -5.28 -11.22 7.41
C GLN A 166 -3.84 -10.85 7.03
N TRP A 167 -3.60 -9.77 6.30
CA TRP A 167 -2.25 -9.32 5.91
C TRP A 167 -1.81 -8.11 6.72
N THR A 168 -0.58 -8.13 7.22
CA THR A 168 0.06 -6.92 7.74
C THR A 168 1.14 -6.49 6.76
N ILE A 169 1.05 -5.27 6.27
CA ILE A 169 2.00 -4.69 5.32
C ILE A 169 2.84 -3.64 6.04
N SER A 170 4.14 -3.61 5.77
CA SER A 170 5.05 -2.53 6.18
C SER A 170 5.59 -1.80 4.97
N ILE A 171 5.48 -0.47 4.96
CA ILE A 171 6.00 0.34 3.86
C ILE A 171 7.51 0.50 4.02
N THR A 172 8.27 0.01 3.06
CA THR A 172 9.74 0.02 3.10
C THR A 172 10.30 1.23 2.35
N SER A 173 9.64 1.70 1.30
CA SER A 173 10.03 2.92 0.55
C SER A 173 8.86 3.55 -0.20
N VAL A 174 8.83 4.89 -0.27
CA VAL A 174 7.90 5.67 -1.09
C VAL A 174 8.69 6.54 -2.06
N CYS A 175 8.43 6.41 -3.36
CA CYS A 175 9.24 6.98 -4.44
C CYS A 175 8.34 7.59 -5.51
N ALA A 176 8.91 8.36 -6.44
CA ALA A 176 8.12 9.15 -7.40
C ALA A 176 7.05 8.38 -8.21
N ASP A 177 7.29 7.11 -8.53
CA ASP A 177 6.42 6.29 -9.39
C ASP A 177 5.90 5.00 -8.73
N ARG A 178 6.36 4.67 -7.52
CA ARG A 178 6.07 3.39 -6.86
C ARG A 178 6.27 3.43 -5.34
N VAL A 179 5.73 2.39 -4.69
CA VAL A 179 5.89 2.10 -3.27
C VAL A 179 6.43 0.68 -3.13
N GLU A 180 7.45 0.50 -2.29
CA GLU A 180 7.97 -0.81 -1.90
C GLU A 180 7.48 -1.15 -0.50
N PHE A 181 7.11 -2.41 -0.29
CA PHE A 181 6.58 -2.87 0.98
C PHE A 181 6.90 -4.34 1.24
N ASP A 182 6.83 -4.71 2.50
CA ASP A 182 6.96 -6.08 2.99
C ASP A 182 5.65 -6.57 3.58
N VAL A 183 5.45 -7.89 3.56
CA VAL A 183 4.31 -8.55 4.18
C VAL A 183 4.83 -9.28 5.41
N ILE A 184 4.26 -8.95 6.56
CA ILE A 184 4.61 -9.50 7.86
C ILE A 184 3.60 -10.60 8.21
N ASP A 185 4.10 -11.71 8.78
CA ASP A 185 3.31 -12.81 9.36
C ASP A 185 3.03 -12.58 10.84
#